data_AF-A0A961RQE2-F1
#
_entry.id   AF-A0A961RQE2-F1
#
_cell.length_a   1.000
_cell.length_b   1.000
_cell.length_c   1.000
_cell.angle_alpha   90.00
_cell.angle_beta   90.00
_cell.angle_gamma   90.00
#
_symmetry.space_group_name_H-M   'P 1'
#
loop_
_entity.id
_entity.type
_entity.pdbx_description
1 polymer ?
#
loop_
_entity_poly.entity_id
_entity_poly.type
_entity_poly.pdbx_seq_one_letter_code
_entity_poly.pdbx_strand_id
1 'polypeptide(L)' 'RVAQGEGEPIAVELWSLDEAAFGSFVAAIPAPLGIGTLCLTDGGTAKGFLVEAEAVRGARDISGYGSWRAFCAAPA' A
#
# COMPACT_ATOMS: atom_id res chain seq x y z
N ARG A 1 -9.92 0.40 3.52
CA ARG A 1 -10.44 1.03 2.28
C ARG A 1 -11.27 2.23 2.69
N VAL A 2 -11.28 3.29 1.88
CA VAL A 2 -12.12 4.49 2.07
C VAL A 2 -13.27 4.49 1.06
N ALA A 3 -14.27 5.36 1.25
CA ALA A 3 -15.37 5.48 0.29
C ALA A 3 -14.86 6.07 -1.04
N GLN A 4 -15.65 5.87 -2.10
CA GLN A 4 -15.31 6.39 -3.42
C GLN A 4 -15.24 7.92 -3.38
N GLY A 5 -14.12 8.48 -3.85
CA GLY A 5 -13.89 9.93 -3.86
C GLY A 5 -13.34 10.49 -2.53
N GLU A 6 -13.19 9.66 -1.50
CA GLU A 6 -12.65 10.08 -0.19
C GLU A 6 -11.17 9.65 0.01
N GLY A 7 -10.53 9.12 -1.04
CA GLY A 7 -9.14 8.65 -1.00
C GLY A 7 -8.23 9.45 -1.92
N GLU A 8 -6.94 9.41 -1.61
CA GLU A 8 -5.89 10.02 -2.44
C GLU A 8 -5.19 8.97 -3.32
N PRO A 9 -4.77 9.31 -4.54
CA PRO A 9 -3.87 8.47 -5.32
C PRO A 9 -2.50 8.41 -4.63
N ILE A 10 -2.00 7.21 -4.38
CA ILE A 10 -0.69 6.99 -3.76
C ILE A 10 0.25 6.38 -4.78
N ALA A 11 1.44 6.97 -4.94
CA ALA A 11 2.47 6.45 -5.83
C ALA A 11 2.95 5.06 -5.36
N VAL A 12 3.03 4.12 -6.29
CA VAL A 12 3.46 2.74 -6.07
C VAL A 12 4.53 2.35 -7.09
N GLU A 13 5.29 1.30 -6.78
CA GLU A 13 6.14 0.63 -7.74
C GLU A 13 5.53 -0.73 -8.10
N LEU A 14 5.50 -1.05 -9.39
CA LEU A 14 5.04 -2.34 -9.87
C LEU A 14 6.24 -3.23 -10.14
N TRP A 15 6.25 -4.39 -9.50
CA TRP A 15 7.29 -5.40 -9.63
C TRP A 15 6.68 -6.70 -10.15
N SER A 16 7.40 -7.41 -11.02
CA SER A 16 7.06 -8.78 -11.41
C SER A 16 7.84 -9.75 -10.54
N LEU A 17 7.15 -10.80 -10.08
CA LEU A 17 7.72 -11.90 -9.33
C LEU A 17 7.28 -13.19 -9.99
N ASP A 18 8.13 -14.20 -9.98
CA ASP A 18 7.68 -15.56 -10.27
C ASP A 18 6.75 -16.07 -9.14
N GLU A 19 5.94 -17.07 -9.46
CA GLU A 19 4.92 -17.58 -8.53
C GLU A 19 5.53 -18.19 -7.25
N ALA A 20 6.69 -18.83 -7.35
CA ALA A 20 7.36 -19.43 -6.21
C ALA A 20 7.96 -18.37 -5.27
N ALA A 21 8.59 -17.34 -5.84
CA ALA A 21 9.11 -16.18 -5.14
C ALA A 21 7.99 -15.36 -4.47
N PHE A 22 6.79 -15.34 -5.05
CA PHE A 22 5.65 -14.69 -4.41
C PHE A 22 5.30 -15.34 -3.07
N GLY A 23 5.33 -16.67 -2.98
CA GLY A 23 5.06 -17.39 -1.74
C GLY A 23 6.07 -17.04 -0.62
N SER A 24 7.37 -17.07 -0.93
CA SER A 24 8.42 -16.72 0.03
C SER A 24 8.38 -15.23 0.41
N PHE A 25 8.07 -14.35 -0.54
CA PHE A 25 7.88 -12.92 -0.30
C PHE A 25 6.74 -12.66 0.67
N VAL A 26 5.56 -13.26 0.44
CA VAL A 26 4.38 -13.07 1.31
C VAL A 26 4.62 -13.63 2.71
N ALA A 27 5.29 -14.78 2.83
CA ALA A 27 5.60 -15.38 4.12
C ALA A 27 6.51 -14.51 5.01
N ALA A 28 7.28 -13.59 4.42
CA ALA A 28 8.17 -12.69 5.13
C ALA A 28 7.49 -11.38 5.58
N ILE A 29 6.24 -11.14 5.21
CA ILE A 29 5.53 -9.89 5.55
C ILE A 29 5.06 -9.95 7.00
N PRO A 30 5.54 -9.07 7.89
CA PRO A 30 5.13 -9.07 9.29
C PRO A 30 3.74 -8.46 9.44
N ALA A 31 3.00 -8.90 10.46
CA ALA A 31 1.83 -8.17 10.94
C ALA A 31 2.24 -6.72 11.30
N PRO A 32 1.38 -5.72 11.02
CA PRO A 32 -0.02 -5.82 10.57
C PRO A 32 -0.21 -5.74 9.03
N LEU A 33 0.85 -5.98 8.26
CA LEU A 33 0.80 -5.88 6.81
C LEU A 33 0.32 -7.19 6.15
N GLY A 34 -0.28 -7.06 4.98
CA GLY A 34 -0.67 -8.19 4.14
C GLY A 34 -0.72 -7.82 2.66
N ILE A 35 -0.98 -8.80 1.80
CA ILE A 35 -1.15 -8.57 0.36
C ILE A 35 -2.61 -8.72 -0.03
N GLY A 36 -3.13 -7.72 -0.73
CA GLY A 36 -4.44 -7.76 -1.37
C GLY A 36 -4.38 -7.26 -2.81
N THR A 37 -5.54 -6.99 -3.39
CA THR A 37 -5.65 -6.44 -4.75
C THR A 37 -5.85 -4.93 -4.70
N LEU A 38 -4.95 -4.19 -5.35
CA LEU A 38 -5.00 -2.76 -5.56
C LEU A 38 -5.63 -2.43 -6.91
N CYS A 39 -6.29 -1.27 -6.99
CA CYS A 39 -6.71 -0.67 -8.25
C CYS A 39 -5.68 0.41 -8.61
N LEU A 40 -5.22 0.40 -9.86
CA LEU A 40 -4.27 1.38 -10.38
C LEU A 40 -5.02 2.46 -11.16
N THR A 41 -4.42 3.64 -11.27
CA THR A 41 -5.04 4.80 -11.95
C THR A 41 -5.18 4.60 -13.46
N ASP A 42 -4.42 3.68 -14.05
CA ASP A 42 -4.54 3.26 -15.45
C ASP A 42 -5.72 2.29 -15.69
N GLY A 43 -6.51 1.98 -14.65
CA GLY A 43 -7.61 1.02 -14.68
C GLY A 43 -7.19 -0.43 -14.45
N GLY A 44 -5.89 -0.70 -14.33
CA GLY A 44 -5.36 -2.02 -14.01
C GLY A 44 -5.57 -2.43 -12.56
N THR A 45 -5.24 -3.70 -12.28
CA THR A 45 -5.16 -4.19 -10.90
C THR A 45 -3.85 -4.94 -10.67
N ALA A 46 -3.33 -4.88 -9.46
CA ALA A 46 -2.10 -5.56 -9.07
C ALA A 46 -2.20 -6.10 -7.64
N LYS A 47 -1.36 -7.07 -7.30
CA LYS A 47 -1.15 -7.47 -5.91
C LYS A 47 -0.28 -6.42 -5.24
N GLY A 48 -0.65 -5.98 -4.04
CA GLY A 48 0.09 -4.96 -3.31
C GLY A 48 -0.21 -4.94 -1.81
N PHE A 49 0.61 -4.18 -1.10
CA PHE A 49 0.54 -4.08 0.35
C PHE A 49 -0.75 -3.41 0.81
N LEU A 50 -1.34 -4.00 1.85
CA LEU A 50 -2.42 -3.47 2.66
C LEU A 50 -2.01 -3.55 4.13
N VAL A 51 -2.81 -2.92 4.98
CA VAL A 51 -2.66 -2.97 6.43
C VAL A 51 -4.01 -3.32 7.04
N GLU A 52 -3.99 -4.07 8.14
CA GLU A 52 -5.17 -4.34 8.95
C GLU A 52 -5.84 -3.04 9.44
N ALA A 53 -7.17 -2.99 9.45
CA ALA A 53 -7.92 -1.78 9.80
C ALA A 53 -7.69 -1.31 11.24
N GLU A 54 -7.33 -2.23 12.14
CA GLU A 54 -7.04 -1.88 13.53
C GLU A 54 -5.74 -1.06 13.66
N ALA A 55 -4.72 -1.39 12.86
CA ALA A 55 -3.41 -0.77 12.95
C ALA A 55 -3.38 0.70 12.51
N VAL A 56 -4.42 1.18 11.82
CA VAL A 56 -4.53 2.59 11.41
C VAL A 56 -5.32 3.43 12.40
N ARG A 57 -5.89 2.85 13.47
CA ARG A 57 -6.61 3.63 14.48
C ARG A 57 -5.66 4.57 15.22
N GLY A 58 -5.92 5.87 15.14
CA GLY A 58 -5.07 6.90 15.74
C GLY A 58 -3.71 7.09 15.03
N ALA A 59 -3.47 6.40 13.91
CA ALA A 59 -2.30 6.63 13.09
C ALA A 59 -2.41 8.00 12.41
N ARG A 60 -1.25 8.62 12.15
CA ARG A 60 -1.17 9.86 11.38
C ARG A 60 -1.60 9.58 9.95
N ASP A 61 -2.56 10.35 9.45
CA ASP A 61 -2.87 10.37 8.03
C ASP A 61 -1.73 11.07 7.27
N ILE A 62 -1.15 10.36 6.30
CA ILE A 62 -0.09 10.85 5.42
C ILE A 62 -0.53 10.85 3.94
N SER A 63 -1.82 10.65 3.65
CA SER A 63 -2.35 10.53 2.29
C SER A 63 -2.04 11.77 1.44
N GLY A 64 -2.08 12.96 2.04
CA GLY A 64 -1.78 14.23 1.36
C GLY A 64 -0.34 14.37 0.86
N TYR A 65 0.60 13.51 1.27
CA TYR A 65 1.95 13.49 0.70
C TYR A 65 2.02 12.76 -0.65
N GLY A 66 1.00 11.98 -1.01
CA GLY A 66 0.91 11.24 -2.28
C GLY A 66 1.92 10.11 -2.46
N SER A 67 2.92 9.96 -1.59
CA SER A 67 3.86 8.84 -1.59
C SER A 67 4.59 8.70 -0.25
N TRP A 68 5.05 7.47 0.05
CA TRP A 68 5.89 7.21 1.21
C TRP A 68 7.20 8.00 1.17
N ARG A 69 7.84 8.07 0.00
CA ARG A 69 9.11 8.80 -0.18
C ARG A 69 8.95 10.30 0.09
N ALA A 70 7.86 10.91 -0.39
CA ALA A 70 7.58 12.32 -0.13
C ALA A 70 7.33 12.59 1.35
N PHE A 71 6.60 11.72 2.04
CA PHE A 71 6.42 11.81 3.50
C PHE A 71 7.76 11.72 4.25
N CYS A 72 8.62 10.75 3.91
CA CYS A 72 9.93 10.60 4.57
C CYS A 72 10.89 11.76 4.31
N ALA A 73 10.76 12.45 3.16
CA ALA A 73 11.58 13.62 2.83
C ALA A 73 11.01 14.93 3.40
N ALA A 74 9.77 14.92 3.90
CA ALA A 74 9.16 16.10 4.47
C ALA A 74 9.86 16.49 5.78
N PRO A 75 10.02 17.80 6.05
CA PRO A 75 10.49 18.26 7.34
C PRO A 75 9.53 17.82 8.46
N ALA A 76 10.11 17.56 9.64
CA ALA A 76 9.39 17.08 10.83
C ALA A 76 8.38 18.11 11.36
#